data_AF-A0A2T5RL31-F1
#
_entry.id   AF-A0A2T5RL31-F1
#
_cell.length_a   1.000
_cell.length_b   1.000
_cell.length_c   1.000
_cell.angle_alpha   90.00
_cell.angle_beta   90.00
_cell.angle_gamma   90.00
#
_symmetry.space_group_name_H-M   'P 1'
#
loop_
_entity.id
_entity.type
_entity.pdbx_description
1 polymer ?
#
loop_
_entity_poly.entity_id
_entity_poly.type
_entity_poly.pdbx_seq_one_letter_code
_entity_poly.pdbx_strand_id
1 'polypeptide(L)'
;MFYLLLIVTFLVALLVCYIVSRLFNDSIYKILNLIVPEAINQAWLKYIKFAIYVVGISGGVRVWDLEKYITSRYDNREIVELTAERWTLEIYRTLIGSLQSIATVLLIFFIFTLIAYVVLKIFSARNEKS
;
A
#
# COMPACT_ATOMS: atom_id res chain seq x y z
N MET A 1 -13.61 3.01 23.55
CA MET A 1 -13.73 1.78 22.72
C MET A 1 -13.47 2.09 21.24
N PHE A 2 -14.25 2.98 20.61
CA PHE A 2 -14.03 3.38 19.21
C PHE A 2 -12.64 3.99 18.93
N TYR A 3 -12.23 5.02 19.68
CA TYR A 3 -10.92 5.66 19.49
C TYR A 3 -9.74 4.67 19.68
N LEU A 4 -9.89 3.69 20.58
CA LEU A 4 -8.89 2.64 20.79
C LEU A 4 -8.76 1.76 19.54
N LEU A 5 -9.88 1.40 18.91
CA LEU A 5 -9.90 0.59 17.69
C LEU A 5 -9.29 1.35 16.51
N LEU A 6 -9.61 2.64 16.38
CA LEU A 6 -9.03 3.50 15.36
C LEU A 6 -7.51 3.61 15.52
N ILE A 7 -7.03 3.84 16.74
CA ILE A 7 -5.59 3.91 17.01
C ILE A 7 -4.92 2.56 16.70
N VAL A 8 -5.49 1.44 17.14
CA VAL A 8 -4.90 0.11 16.90
C VAL A 8 -4.89 -0.24 15.41
N THR A 9 -5.99 -0.04 14.69
CA THR A 9 -6.05 -0.28 13.24
C THR A 9 -5.07 0.61 12.48
N PHE A 10 -4.96 1.89 12.85
CA PHE A 10 -3.96 2.79 12.29
C PHE A 10 -2.52 2.29 12.53
N LEU A 11 -2.19 1.90 13.77
CA LEU A 11 -0.87 1.37 14.11
C LEU A 11 -0.57 0.06 13.36
N VAL A 12 -1.55 -0.83 13.21
CA VAL A 12 -1.42 -2.07 12.43
C VAL A 12 -1.13 -1.73 10.96
N ALA A 13 -1.88 -0.82 10.35
CA ALA A 13 -1.65 -0.40 8.96
C ALA A 13 -0.25 0.22 8.79
N LEU A 14 0.16 1.08 9.73
CA LEU A 14 1.48 1.72 9.72
C LEU A 14 2.61 0.69 9.84
N LEU A 15 2.46 -0.28 10.74
CA LEU A 15 3.42 -1.37 10.93
C LEU A 15 3.52 -2.23 9.67
N VAL A 16 2.39 -2.58 9.04
CA VAL A 16 2.37 -3.30 7.77
C VAL A 16 3.09 -2.52 6.68
N CYS A 17 2.80 -1.22 6.53
CA CYS A 17 3.48 -0.35 5.56
C CYS A 17 4.99 -0.32 5.81
N TYR A 18 5.41 -0.20 7.07
CA TYR A 18 6.83 -0.20 7.44
C TYR A 18 7.53 -1.51 7.09
N ILE A 19 6.93 -2.67 7.44
CA ILE A 19 7.49 -3.99 7.14
C ILE A 19 7.63 -4.17 5.63
N VAL A 20 6.57 -3.91 4.87
CA VAL A 20 6.58 -4.11 3.41
C VAL A 20 7.54 -3.13 2.73
N SER A 21 7.53 -1.85 3.11
CA SER A 21 8.45 -0.84 2.58
C SER A 21 9.91 -1.20 2.84
N ARG A 22 10.21 -1.76 4.02
CA ARG A 22 11.57 -2.22 4.35
C ARG A 22 11.96 -3.47 3.58
N LEU A 23 11.06 -4.45 3.45
CA LEU A 23 11.32 -5.70 2.74
C LEU A 23 11.60 -5.46 1.24
N PHE A 24 10.83 -4.56 0.61
CA PHE A 24 10.94 -4.28 -0.83
C PHE A 24 11.94 -3.16 -1.17
N ASN A 25 12.56 -2.51 -0.19
CA ASN A 25 13.45 -1.36 -0.41
C ASN A 25 14.52 -1.63 -1.48
N ASP A 26 15.27 -2.72 -1.30
CA ASP A 26 16.41 -3.03 -2.16
C ASP A 26 15.94 -3.48 -3.54
N SER A 27 14.83 -4.21 -3.61
CA SER A 27 14.20 -4.62 -4.88
C SER A 27 13.75 -3.41 -5.69
N ILE A 28 13.04 -2.46 -5.07
CA ILE A 28 12.59 -1.22 -5.73
C ILE A 28 13.80 -0.40 -6.18
N TYR A 29 14.83 -0.26 -5.34
CA TYR A 29 16.02 0.51 -5.68
C TYR A 29 16.77 -0.07 -6.88
N LYS A 30 17.03 -1.39 -6.88
CA LYS A 30 17.71 -2.07 -8.00
C LYS A 30 16.94 -1.89 -9.29
N ILE A 31 15.63 -1.99 -9.22
CA ILE A 31 14.74 -1.86 -10.36
C ILE A 31 14.72 -0.43 -10.91
N LEU A 32 14.60 0.57 -10.04
CA LEU A 32 14.73 1.96 -10.45
C LEU A 32 16.09 2.21 -11.11
N ASN A 33 17.17 1.63 -10.60
CA ASN A 33 18.52 1.84 -11.15
C ASN A 33 18.69 1.28 -12.58
N LEU A 34 17.79 0.39 -13.04
CA LEU A 34 17.81 -0.12 -14.42
C LEU A 34 17.28 0.91 -15.43
N ILE A 35 16.51 1.90 -14.99
CA ILE A 35 15.74 2.81 -15.87
C ILE A 35 16.05 4.28 -15.57
N VAL A 36 16.25 4.60 -14.29
CA VAL A 36 16.38 5.95 -13.77
C VAL A 36 17.85 6.24 -13.43
N PRO A 37 18.41 7.39 -13.88
CA PRO A 37 19.76 7.78 -13.53
C PRO A 37 20.01 7.88 -12.02
N GLU A 38 21.22 7.56 -11.57
CA GLU A 38 21.60 7.55 -10.14
C GLU A 38 21.31 8.89 -9.43
N ALA A 39 21.47 10.02 -10.14
CA ALA A 39 21.24 11.37 -9.62
C ALA A 39 19.82 11.59 -9.08
N ILE A 40 18.82 10.91 -9.64
CA ILE A 40 17.41 11.05 -9.23
C ILE A 40 16.80 9.76 -8.67
N ASN A 41 17.48 8.62 -8.78
CA ASN A 41 17.00 7.32 -8.30
C ASN A 41 16.58 7.36 -6.82
N GLN A 42 17.41 7.95 -5.94
CA GLN A 42 17.07 8.04 -4.52
C GLN A 42 15.80 8.86 -4.25
N ALA A 43 15.54 9.91 -5.02
CA ALA A 43 14.32 10.71 -4.90
C ALA A 43 13.09 9.90 -5.32
N TRP A 44 13.20 9.13 -6.40
CA TRP A 44 12.15 8.20 -6.84
C TRP A 44 11.88 7.09 -5.82
N LEU A 45 12.92 6.53 -5.19
CA LEU A 45 12.75 5.55 -4.13
C LEU A 45 11.96 6.13 -2.95
N LYS A 46 12.27 7.37 -2.53
CA LYS A 46 11.52 8.07 -1.47
C LYS A 46 10.06 8.28 -1.87
N TYR A 47 9.80 8.63 -3.12
CA TYR A 47 8.44 8.80 -3.64
C TYR A 47 7.65 7.49 -3.64
N ILE A 48 8.24 6.38 -4.07
CA ILE A 48 7.57 5.06 -4.03
C ILE A 48 7.27 4.65 -2.59
N LYS A 49 8.22 4.87 -1.65
CA LYS A 49 7.96 4.64 -0.23
C LYS A 49 6.78 5.47 0.26
N PHE A 50 6.76 6.77 -0.05
CA PHE A 50 5.65 7.63 0.28
C PHE A 50 4.31 7.08 -0.28
N ALA A 51 4.28 6.63 -1.54
CA ALA A 51 3.10 6.02 -2.14
C ALA A 51 2.66 4.73 -1.41
N ILE A 52 3.59 3.86 -1.00
CA ILE A 52 3.30 2.66 -0.19
C ILE A 52 2.59 3.04 1.11
N TYR A 53 3.09 4.05 1.82
CA TYR A 53 2.49 4.49 3.09
C TYR A 53 1.10 5.10 2.89
N VAL A 54 0.94 6.02 1.94
CA VAL A 54 -0.34 6.68 1.69
C VAL A 54 -1.40 5.68 1.26
N VAL A 55 -1.08 4.84 0.28
CA VAL A 55 -2.05 3.89 -0.28
C VAL A 55 -2.29 2.71 0.66
N GLY A 56 -1.25 2.23 1.35
CA GLY A 56 -1.38 1.16 2.35
C GLY A 56 -2.25 1.58 3.53
N ILE A 57 -1.99 2.74 4.13
CA ILE A 57 -2.81 3.25 5.24
C ILE A 57 -4.24 3.54 4.77
N SER A 58 -4.42 4.16 3.60
CA SER A 58 -5.75 4.44 3.05
C SER A 58 -6.55 3.16 2.72
N GLY A 59 -5.87 2.07 2.36
CA GLY A 59 -6.51 0.78 2.07
C GLY A 59 -6.90 -0.02 3.32
N GLY A 60 -6.08 0.10 4.37
CA GLY A 60 -6.28 -0.59 5.64
C GLY A 60 -7.26 0.11 6.59
N VAL A 61 -7.17 1.42 6.72
CA VAL A 61 -8.01 2.21 7.64
C VAL A 61 -9.26 2.66 6.89
N ARG A 62 -10.30 1.81 6.89
CA ARG A 62 -11.56 2.09 6.20
C ARG A 62 -12.49 2.95 7.06
N VAL A 63 -12.30 4.27 7.03
CA VAL A 63 -13.10 5.23 7.81
C VAL A 63 -14.61 5.12 7.50
N TRP A 64 -14.99 4.77 6.27
CA TRP A 64 -16.38 4.53 5.86
C TRP A 64 -17.06 3.33 6.54
N ASP A 65 -16.29 2.32 6.95
CA ASP A 65 -16.82 1.21 7.75
C ASP A 65 -16.94 1.61 9.23
N LEU A 66 -16.11 2.57 9.69
CA LEU A 66 -16.15 3.10 11.05
C LEU A 66 -17.38 3.99 11.31
N GLU A 67 -17.88 4.71 10.29
CA GLU A 67 -19.11 5.50 10.39
C GLU A 67 -20.36 4.66 10.72
N LYS A 68 -20.36 3.36 10.38
CA LYS A 68 -21.46 2.43 10.70
C LYS A 68 -21.61 2.17 12.20
N TYR A 69 -20.59 2.44 12.99
CA TYR A 69 -20.65 2.37 14.45
C TYR A 69 -21.12 3.68 15.10
N ILE A 70 -21.26 4.76 14.31
CA ILE A 70 -21.70 6.09 14.78
C ILE A 70 -23.11 6.42 14.26
N THR A 71 -23.49 5.92 13.07
CA THR A 71 -24.77 6.24 12.43
C THR A 71 -25.61 4.98 12.25
N SER A 72 -26.73 4.86 12.97
CA SER A 72 -27.81 3.90 12.65
C SER A 72 -28.40 4.31 11.30
N ARG A 73 -27.89 3.76 10.20
CA ARG A 73 -28.45 4.01 8.88
C ARG A 73 -28.99 2.70 8.30
N TYR A 74 -30.32 2.69 8.28
CA TYR A 74 -31.23 1.72 7.66
C TYR A 74 -31.43 0.41 8.41
N ASP A 75 -32.69 0.25 8.85
CA ASP A 75 -33.38 -1.03 8.98
C ASP A 75 -33.22 -1.77 10.32
N ASN A 76 -33.85 -1.25 11.39
CA ASN A 76 -34.27 -1.99 12.60
C ASN A 76 -33.28 -3.03 13.19
N ARG A 77 -31.98 -2.86 12.96
CA ARG A 77 -30.93 -3.72 13.51
C ARG A 77 -30.35 -3.01 14.71
N GLU A 78 -30.35 -3.72 15.82
CA GLU A 78 -29.78 -3.31 17.10
C GLU A 78 -28.40 -2.68 16.89
N ILE A 79 -28.14 -1.61 17.65
CA ILE A 79 -26.84 -0.93 17.71
C ILE A 79 -25.80 -2.02 17.88
N VAL A 80 -24.95 -2.20 16.88
CA VAL A 80 -24.10 -3.36 16.91
C VAL A 80 -22.98 -3.14 17.90
N GLU A 81 -23.06 -3.84 19.02
CA GLU A 81 -22.10 -3.70 20.10
C GLU A 81 -20.69 -4.03 19.62
N LEU A 82 -19.73 -3.18 20.00
CA LEU A 82 -18.31 -3.49 19.83
C LEU A 82 -17.93 -4.60 20.81
N THR A 83 -18.16 -5.84 20.42
CA THR A 83 -17.67 -7.04 21.12
C THR A 83 -16.20 -7.32 20.77
N ALA A 84 -15.51 -8.06 21.63
CA ALA A 84 -14.11 -8.44 21.43
C ALA A 84 -13.87 -9.21 20.12
N GLU A 85 -14.85 -9.99 19.66
CA GLU A 85 -14.80 -10.75 18.40
C GLU A 85 -14.72 -9.84 17.17
N ARG A 86 -15.46 -8.71 17.18
CA ARG A 86 -15.44 -7.72 16.09
C ARG A 86 -14.13 -6.96 16.01
N TRP A 87 -13.49 -6.73 17.16
CA TRP A 87 -12.17 -6.13 17.24
C TRP A 87 -11.13 -6.91 16.43
N THR A 88 -11.14 -8.23 16.57
CA THR A 88 -10.24 -9.13 15.85
C THR A 88 -10.49 -9.07 14.34
N LEU A 89 -11.76 -9.07 13.90
CA LEU A 89 -12.11 -8.98 12.48
C LEU A 89 -11.69 -7.65 11.85
N GLU A 90 -11.83 -6.54 12.57
CA GLU A 90 -11.45 -5.22 12.06
C GLU A 90 -9.92 -5.13 11.90
N ILE A 91 -9.15 -5.60 12.88
CA ILE A 91 -7.68 -5.69 12.79
C ILE A 91 -7.26 -6.53 11.58
N TYR A 92 -7.86 -7.71 11.41
CA TYR A 92 -7.58 -8.59 10.28
C TYR A 92 -7.92 -7.92 8.93
N ARG A 93 -9.08 -7.26 8.85
CA ARG A 93 -9.51 -6.52 7.66
C ARG A 93 -8.55 -5.37 7.34
N THR A 94 -8.08 -4.64 8.34
CA THR A 94 -7.08 -3.58 8.16
C THR A 94 -5.74 -4.12 7.68
N LEU A 95 -5.30 -5.25 8.23
CA LEU A 95 -4.06 -5.91 7.81
C LEU A 95 -4.14 -6.32 6.33
N ILE A 96 -5.18 -7.07 5.95
CA ILE A 96 -5.36 -7.56 4.58
C ILE A 96 -5.62 -6.40 3.61
N GLY A 97 -6.40 -5.40 4.02
CA GLY A 97 -6.65 -4.20 3.23
C GLY A 97 -5.37 -3.43 2.93
N SER A 98 -4.51 -3.25 3.93
CA SER A 98 -3.20 -2.59 3.74
C SER A 98 -2.31 -3.39 2.80
N LEU A 99 -2.19 -4.70 3.01
CA LEU A 99 -1.39 -5.57 2.14
C LEU A 99 -1.88 -5.56 0.70
N GLN A 100 -3.19 -5.68 0.48
CA GLN A 100 -3.79 -5.67 -0.85
C GLN A 100 -3.51 -4.34 -1.57
N SER A 101 -3.72 -3.21 -0.90
CA SER A 101 -3.47 -1.89 -1.49
C SER A 101 -2.00 -1.67 -1.84
N ILE A 102 -1.08 -2.07 -0.97
CA ILE A 102 0.37 -2.01 -1.27
C ILE A 102 0.71 -2.93 -2.44
N ALA A 103 0.17 -4.16 -2.45
CA ALA A 103 0.40 -5.12 -3.52
C ALA A 103 -0.06 -4.58 -4.89
N THR A 104 -1.21 -3.92 -4.95
CA THR A 104 -1.70 -3.28 -6.18
C THR A 104 -0.76 -2.17 -6.66
N VAL A 105 -0.30 -1.29 -5.76
CA VAL A 105 0.63 -0.20 -6.14
C VAL A 105 1.96 -0.76 -6.64
N LEU A 106 2.52 -1.73 -5.92
CA LEU A 106 3.77 -2.37 -6.33
C LEU A 106 3.61 -3.10 -7.66
N LEU A 107 2.51 -3.85 -7.85
CA LEU A 107 2.24 -4.55 -9.10
C LEU A 107 2.19 -3.58 -10.29
N ILE A 108 1.48 -2.46 -10.15
CA ILE A 108 1.41 -1.42 -11.18
C ILE A 108 2.81 -0.88 -11.47
N PHE A 109 3.57 -0.53 -10.43
CA PHE A 109 4.95 -0.05 -10.56
C PHE A 109 5.85 -1.05 -11.30
N PHE A 110 5.78 -2.34 -10.92
CA PHE A 110 6.55 -3.41 -11.56
C PHE A 110 6.18 -3.57 -13.05
N ILE A 111 4.90 -3.53 -13.40
CA ILE A 111 4.44 -3.64 -14.80
C ILE A 111 5.00 -2.48 -15.64
N PHE A 112 4.85 -1.23 -15.17
CA PHE A 112 5.36 -0.06 -15.90
C PHE A 112 6.87 -0.09 -16.06
N THR A 113 7.57 -0.49 -15.00
CA THR A 113 9.01 -0.68 -15.02
C THR A 113 9.42 -1.74 -16.05
N LEU A 114 8.76 -2.91 -16.05
CA LEU A 114 9.11 -3.99 -16.96
C LEU A 114 8.94 -3.56 -18.42
N ILE A 115 7.86 -2.84 -18.72
CA ILE A 115 7.63 -2.27 -20.06
C ILE A 115 8.75 -1.30 -20.42
N ALA A 116 9.08 -0.35 -19.54
CA ALA A 116 10.14 0.62 -19.79
C ALA A 116 11.50 -0.06 -20.03
N TYR A 117 11.84 -1.08 -19.24
CA TYR A 117 13.06 -1.87 -19.42
C TYR A 117 13.11 -2.58 -20.77
N VAL A 118 12.02 -3.26 -21.17
CA VAL A 118 11.94 -3.96 -22.46
C VAL A 118 12.09 -2.98 -23.62
N VAL A 119 11.43 -1.82 -23.55
CA VAL A 119 11.53 -0.77 -24.56
C VAL A 119 12.96 -0.26 -24.69
N LEU A 120 13.61 0.11 -23.58
CA LEU A 120 15.01 0.58 -23.58
C LEU A 120 15.95 -0.46 -24.19
N LYS A 121 15.79 -1.74 -23.82
CA LYS A 121 16.61 -2.83 -24.35
C LYS A 121 16.48 -3.01 -25.86
N ILE A 122 15.26 -2.87 -26.41
CA ILE A 122 15.01 -2.96 -27.86
C ILE A 122 15.68 -1.79 -28.59
N PHE A 123 15.62 -0.58 -28.05
CA PHE A 123 16.26 0.60 -28.66
C PHE A 123 17.79 0.48 -28.64
N SER A 124 18.40 0.07 -27.54
CA SER A 124 19.85 -0.14 -27.46
C SER A 124 20.34 -1.17 -28.48
N ALA A 125 19.61 -2.29 -28.64
CA ALA A 125 19.97 -3.34 -29.61
C ALA A 125 19.81 -2.91 -31.08
N ARG A 126 18.99 -1.88 -31.37
CA ARG A 126 18.87 -1.31 -32.72
C ARG A 126 20.01 -0.33 -33.02
N ASN A 127 20.45 0.44 -32.02
CA ASN A 127 21.52 1.42 -32.19
C ASN A 127 22.90 0.78 -32.36
N GLU A 128 23.15 -0.40 -31.79
CA GLU A 128 24.42 -1.14 -32.01
C GLU A 128 24.54 -1.76 -33.42
N LYS A 129 23.45 -1.84 -34.19
CA LYS A 129 23.43 -2.44 -35.53
C LYS A 129 23.43 -1.42 -36.68
N SER A 130 23.37 -0.12 -36.38
CA SER A 130 23.43 0.97 -37.36
C SER A 130 24.78 1.67 -37.32
#